data_AF-A0A060ZX60-F1
#
_entry.id   AF-A0A060ZX60-F1
#
_cell.length_a   1.000
_cell.length_b   1.000
_cell.length_c   1.000
_cell.angle_alpha   90.00
_cell.angle_beta   90.00
_cell.angle_gamma   90.00
#
_symmetry.space_group_name_H-M   'P 1'
#
loop_
_entity.id
_entity.type
_entity.pdbx_description
1 polymer ?
#
loop_
_entity_poly.entity_id
_entity_poly.type
_entity_poly.pdbx_seq_one_letter_code
_entity_poly.pdbx_strand_id
1 'polypeptide(L)'
;MSPAPDAPRTPTDPEGKRTYGHQILALTDQFNAATTYREAAETAEHVLDEADGVLARLGQFFEAAVEKVKESETDEGWELAYKFEDAVATLTSLSDELHDAGDQMRDLDPPPAPRWQTQVAHYYASAPQRRPGDASPAPDLPGPPAAQVHPKHTPQARHHR
;
A
#
# COMPACT_ATOMS: atom_id res chain seq x y z
N MET A 1 -25.69 -25.22 25.41
CA MET A 1 -24.27 -25.35 25.03
C MET A 1 -24.25 -25.39 23.50
N SER A 2 -24.03 -24.25 22.85
CA SER A 2 -23.90 -24.21 21.38
C SER A 2 -22.54 -24.79 20.99
N PRO A 3 -22.43 -25.56 19.90
CA PRO A 3 -21.13 -26.02 19.42
C PRO A 3 -20.27 -24.80 19.05
N ALA A 4 -18.98 -24.85 19.39
CA ALA A 4 -18.01 -23.87 18.94
C ALA A 4 -17.99 -23.86 17.40
N PRO A 5 -17.80 -22.69 16.75
CA PRO A 5 -17.65 -22.63 15.31
C PRO A 5 -16.51 -23.56 14.86
N ASP A 6 -16.71 -24.30 13.78
CA ASP A 6 -15.69 -25.17 13.21
C ASP A 6 -14.42 -24.36 12.94
N ALA A 7 -13.29 -24.80 13.52
CA ALA A 7 -12.01 -24.18 13.28
C ALA A 7 -11.65 -24.26 11.79
N PRO A 8 -10.99 -23.23 11.22
CA PRO A 8 -10.52 -23.28 9.84
C PRO A 8 -9.59 -24.49 9.64
N ARG A 9 -9.78 -25.21 8.54
CA ARG A 9 -9.02 -26.43 8.18
C ARG A 9 -8.32 -26.20 6.86
N THR A 10 -7.11 -26.71 6.73
CA THR A 10 -6.35 -26.73 5.48
C THR A 10 -5.98 -28.17 5.12
N PRO A 11 -5.59 -28.46 3.87
CA PRO A 11 -5.12 -29.80 3.50
C PRO A 11 -3.94 -30.29 4.36
N THR A 12 -3.10 -29.37 4.86
CA THR A 12 -1.95 -29.66 5.72
C THR A 12 -2.27 -29.64 7.22
N ASP A 13 -3.43 -29.12 7.61
CA ASP A 13 -3.98 -29.19 8.97
C ASP A 13 -5.49 -29.53 8.93
N PRO A 14 -5.83 -30.81 8.63
CA PRO A 14 -7.21 -31.24 8.45
C PRO A 14 -8.02 -31.21 9.75
N GLU A 15 -7.35 -31.17 10.89
CA GLU A 15 -7.97 -31.11 12.22
C GLU A 15 -8.09 -29.69 12.77
N GLY A 16 -7.56 -28.68 12.06
CA GLY A 16 -7.64 -27.27 12.46
C GLY A 16 -6.89 -26.96 13.76
N LYS A 17 -5.85 -27.73 14.09
CA LYS A 17 -5.09 -27.60 15.34
C LYS A 17 -4.12 -26.40 15.35
N ARG A 18 -3.79 -25.85 14.18
CA ARG A 18 -2.78 -24.80 14.01
C ARG A 18 -3.41 -23.42 13.90
N THR A 19 -4.17 -23.02 14.93
CA THR A 19 -4.93 -21.76 14.96
C THR A 19 -4.11 -20.54 14.51
N TYR A 20 -2.92 -20.32 15.06
CA TYR A 20 -2.07 -19.18 14.70
C TYR A 20 -1.53 -19.27 13.26
N GLY A 21 -1.27 -20.49 12.77
CA GLY A 21 -0.92 -20.71 11.38
C GLY A 21 -2.07 -20.35 10.43
N HIS A 22 -3.31 -20.67 10.79
CA HIS A 22 -4.49 -20.27 10.03
C HIS A 22 -4.72 -18.76 10.05
N GLN A 23 -4.41 -18.08 11.16
CA GLN A 23 -4.49 -16.62 11.23
C GLN A 23 -3.48 -15.94 10.28
N ILE A 24 -2.24 -16.43 10.24
CA ILE A 24 -1.22 -15.93 9.30
C ILE A 24 -1.61 -16.25 7.85
N LEU A 25 -2.18 -17.43 7.60
CA LEU A 25 -2.69 -17.79 6.27
C LEU A 25 -3.83 -16.86 5.83
N ALA A 26 -4.80 -16.58 6.71
CA ALA A 26 -5.89 -15.67 6.41
C ALA A 26 -5.39 -14.23 6.14
N LEU A 27 -4.33 -13.80 6.83
CA LEU A 27 -3.67 -12.52 6.56
C LEU A 27 -2.99 -12.52 5.18
N THR A 28 -2.36 -13.64 4.81
CA THR A 28 -1.73 -13.84 3.49
C THR A 28 -2.77 -13.83 2.37
N ASP A 29 -3.93 -14.46 2.59
CA ASP A 29 -5.03 -14.46 1.65
C ASP A 29 -5.61 -13.05 1.45
N GLN A 30 -5.73 -12.26 2.53
CA GLN A 30 -6.14 -10.85 2.45
C GLN A 30 -5.13 -10.02 1.65
N PHE A 31 -3.84 -10.22 1.90
CA PHE A 31 -2.77 -9.52 1.17
C PHE A 31 -2.83 -9.84 -0.33
N ASN A 32 -3.03 -11.11 -0.70
CA ASN A 32 -3.17 -11.54 -2.09
C ASN A 32 -4.46 -11.07 -2.76
N ALA A 33 -5.51 -10.82 -1.97
CA ALA A 33 -6.80 -10.33 -2.45
C ALA A 33 -6.86 -8.80 -2.59
N ALA A 34 -5.85 -8.07 -2.08
CA ALA A 34 -5.77 -6.63 -2.17
C ALA A 34 -5.80 -6.15 -3.63
N THR A 35 -6.58 -5.10 -3.90
CA THR A 35 -6.77 -4.55 -5.24
C THR A 35 -5.92 -3.31 -5.50
N THR A 36 -5.33 -2.75 -4.45
CA THR A 36 -4.42 -1.59 -4.48
C THR A 36 -3.19 -1.85 -3.62
N TYR A 37 -2.10 -1.14 -3.88
CA TYR A 37 -0.90 -1.29 -3.05
C TYR A 37 -1.10 -0.73 -1.64
N ARG A 38 -1.98 0.26 -1.46
CA ARG A 38 -2.41 0.75 -0.15
C ARG A 38 -3.11 -0.33 0.68
N GLU A 39 -4.07 -1.06 0.10
CA GLU A 39 -4.75 -2.17 0.80
C GLU A 39 -3.75 -3.28 1.17
N ALA A 40 -2.82 -3.59 0.27
CA ALA A 40 -1.76 -4.56 0.54
C ALA A 40 -0.82 -4.07 1.66
N ALA A 41 -0.47 -2.78 1.68
CA ALA A 41 0.34 -2.16 2.72
C ALA A 41 -0.35 -2.18 4.08
N GLU A 42 -1.63 -1.81 4.15
CA GLU A 42 -2.45 -1.91 5.37
C GLU A 42 -2.47 -3.35 5.92
N THR A 43 -2.54 -4.35 5.03
CA THR A 43 -2.47 -5.76 5.44
C THR A 43 -1.06 -6.13 5.93
N ALA A 44 -0.01 -5.61 5.28
CA ALA A 44 1.39 -5.86 5.67
C ALA A 44 1.73 -5.30 7.06
N GLU A 45 1.12 -4.18 7.49
CA GLU A 45 1.32 -3.61 8.83
C GLU A 45 1.03 -4.62 9.94
N HIS A 46 0.05 -5.52 9.77
CA HIS A 46 -0.22 -6.56 10.76
C HIS A 46 0.95 -7.53 10.99
N VAL A 47 1.87 -7.65 10.02
CA VAL A 47 3.09 -8.44 10.15
C VAL A 47 4.25 -7.57 10.66
N LEU A 48 4.37 -6.36 10.12
CA LEU A 48 5.57 -5.52 10.20
C LEU A 48 5.55 -4.48 11.32
N ASP A 49 4.40 -4.22 11.94
CA ASP A 49 4.31 -3.28 13.06
C ASP A 49 5.32 -3.66 14.17
N GLU A 50 6.14 -2.68 14.56
CA GLU A 50 7.28 -2.87 15.45
C GLU A 50 6.89 -3.34 16.86
N ALA A 51 5.69 -3.00 17.32
CA ALA A 51 5.23 -3.25 18.68
C ALA A 51 4.27 -4.44 18.75
N ASP A 52 3.35 -4.52 17.80
CA ASP A 52 2.19 -5.39 17.81
C ASP A 52 2.14 -6.37 16.63
N GLY A 53 3.05 -6.24 15.66
CA GLY A 53 3.12 -7.09 14.48
C GLY A 53 3.53 -8.53 14.79
N VAL A 54 3.26 -9.43 13.83
CA VAL A 54 3.59 -10.86 13.95
C VAL A 54 5.08 -11.08 14.23
N LEU A 55 5.98 -10.32 13.61
CA LEU A 55 7.42 -10.47 13.82
C LEU A 55 7.83 -10.14 15.27
N ALA A 56 7.30 -9.04 15.82
CA ALA A 56 7.53 -8.65 17.21
C ALA A 56 7.04 -9.73 18.19
N ARG A 57 5.85 -10.29 17.95
CA ARG A 57 5.29 -11.37 18.79
C ARG A 57 6.05 -12.68 18.69
N LEU A 58 6.60 -13.00 17.51
CA LEU A 58 7.49 -14.17 17.35
C LEU A 58 8.82 -13.99 18.07
N GLY A 59 9.40 -12.78 18.05
CA GLY A 59 10.60 -12.45 18.83
C GLY A 59 10.36 -12.69 20.33
N GLN A 60 9.31 -12.09 20.88
CA GLN A 60 8.90 -12.28 22.28
C GLN A 60 8.66 -13.76 22.64
N PHE A 61 8.05 -14.53 21.73
CA PHE A 61 7.86 -15.95 21.92
C PHE A 61 9.19 -16.71 22.03
N PHE A 62 10.16 -16.41 21.16
CA PHE A 62 11.46 -17.07 21.22
C PHE A 62 12.30 -16.63 22.43
N GLU A 63 12.23 -15.37 22.86
CA GLU A 63 12.82 -14.94 24.13
C GLU A 63 12.24 -15.73 25.32
N ALA A 64 10.92 -15.92 25.36
CA ALA A 64 10.31 -16.76 26.38
C ALA A 64 10.75 -18.23 26.26
N ALA A 65 10.95 -18.73 25.03
CA ALA A 65 11.45 -20.07 24.80
C ALA A 65 12.90 -20.25 25.28
N VAL A 66 13.77 -19.26 25.09
CA VAL A 66 15.14 -19.22 25.64
C VAL A 66 15.12 -19.46 27.13
N GLU A 67 14.36 -18.64 27.88
CA GLU A 67 14.26 -18.78 29.33
C GLU A 67 13.69 -20.15 29.72
N LYS A 68 12.68 -20.62 28.98
CA LYS A 68 12.03 -21.90 29.28
C LYS A 68 12.96 -23.09 29.09
N VAL A 69 13.83 -23.09 28.08
CA VAL A 69 14.76 -24.21 27.87
C VAL A 69 15.97 -24.14 28.79
N LYS A 70 16.40 -22.95 29.23
CA LYS A 70 17.45 -22.79 30.25
C LYS A 70 17.06 -23.40 31.59
N GLU A 71 15.76 -23.47 31.92
CA GLU A 71 15.26 -24.17 33.11
C GLU A 71 15.63 -25.67 33.16
N SER A 72 16.02 -26.30 32.04
CA SER A 72 16.47 -27.70 32.07
C SER A 72 17.81 -27.88 32.77
N GLU A 73 18.62 -26.81 32.86
CA GLU A 73 19.99 -26.81 33.39
C GLU A 73 20.91 -27.88 32.73
N THR A 74 20.57 -28.32 31.51
CA THR A 74 21.38 -29.28 30.74
C THR A 74 22.15 -28.58 29.63
N ASP A 75 23.29 -29.15 29.24
CA ASP A 75 24.09 -28.64 28.12
C ASP A 75 23.26 -28.54 26.83
N GLU A 76 22.39 -29.53 26.56
CA GLU A 76 21.48 -29.50 25.41
C GLU A 76 20.43 -28.38 25.50
N GLY A 77 20.00 -28.02 26.72
CA GLY A 77 19.08 -26.91 26.96
C GLY A 77 19.75 -25.57 26.65
N TRP A 78 21.01 -25.42 27.05
CA TRP A 78 21.82 -24.25 26.71
C TRP A 78 22.12 -24.16 25.20
N GLU A 79 22.45 -25.28 24.54
CA GLU A 79 22.62 -25.32 23.08
C GLU A 79 21.33 -24.93 22.34
N LEU A 80 20.17 -25.39 22.83
CA LEU A 80 18.88 -25.01 22.26
C LEU A 80 18.53 -23.55 22.53
N ALA A 81 18.91 -23.01 23.69
CA ALA A 81 18.74 -21.60 24.02
C ALA A 81 19.47 -20.71 23.00
N TYR A 82 20.72 -21.02 22.66
CA TYR A 82 21.47 -20.26 21.66
C TYR A 82 20.78 -20.25 20.28
N LYS A 83 20.12 -21.35 19.89
CA LYS A 83 19.36 -21.39 18.63
C LYS A 83 18.14 -20.46 18.65
N PHE A 84 17.47 -20.33 19.80
CA PHE A 84 16.37 -19.38 19.94
C PHE A 84 16.88 -17.93 20.02
N GLU A 85 18.02 -17.67 20.67
CA GLU A 85 18.66 -16.35 20.68
C GLU A 85 19.05 -15.90 19.25
N ASP A 86 19.64 -16.80 18.46
CA ASP A 86 19.92 -16.54 17.03
C ASP A 86 18.66 -16.26 16.22
N ALA A 87 17.56 -16.97 16.50
CA ALA A 87 16.27 -16.73 15.85
C ALA A 87 15.71 -15.35 16.21
N VAL A 88 15.80 -14.92 17.47
CA VAL A 88 15.41 -13.56 17.89
C VAL A 88 16.22 -12.52 17.15
N ALA A 89 17.55 -12.65 17.12
CA ALA A 89 18.43 -11.72 16.41
C ALA A 89 18.10 -11.63 14.91
N THR A 90 17.79 -12.77 14.29
CA THR A 90 17.37 -12.83 12.88
C THR A 90 16.04 -12.10 12.66
N LEU A 91 15.06 -12.27 13.54
CA LEU A 91 13.77 -11.58 13.46
C LEU A 91 13.91 -10.06 13.66
N THR A 92 14.78 -9.62 14.57
CA THR A 92 15.09 -8.19 14.74
C THR A 92 15.69 -7.61 13.48
N SER A 93 16.73 -8.26 12.91
CA SER A 93 17.33 -7.81 11.64
C SER A 93 16.31 -7.76 10.50
N LEU A 94 15.44 -8.76 10.41
CA LEU A 94 14.38 -8.80 9.40
C LEU A 94 13.36 -7.67 9.60
N SER A 95 12.99 -7.36 10.84
CA SER A 95 12.05 -6.27 11.15
C SER A 95 12.66 -4.92 10.78
N ASP A 96 13.93 -4.70 11.09
CA ASP A 96 14.66 -3.49 10.70
C ASP A 96 14.74 -3.34 9.18
N GLU A 97 15.02 -4.43 8.45
CA GLU A 97 15.07 -4.44 6.98
C GLU A 97 13.72 -4.14 6.33
N LEU A 98 12.61 -4.54 6.97
CA LEU A 98 11.26 -4.43 6.42
C LEU A 98 10.44 -3.25 6.98
N HIS A 99 10.97 -2.48 7.93
CA HIS A 99 10.22 -1.41 8.61
C HIS A 99 9.57 -0.40 7.65
N ASP A 100 10.27 -0.03 6.56
CA ASP A 100 9.77 0.93 5.56
C ASP A 100 8.94 0.27 4.44
N ALA A 101 8.81 -1.06 4.43
CA ALA A 101 8.21 -1.76 3.29
C ALA A 101 6.74 -1.38 3.07
N GLY A 102 5.97 -1.14 4.15
CA GLY A 102 4.60 -0.67 4.07
C GLY A 102 4.48 0.70 3.38
N ASP A 103 5.35 1.63 3.72
CA ASP A 103 5.38 2.96 3.10
C ASP A 103 5.85 2.91 1.65
N GLN A 104 6.87 2.11 1.36
CA GLN A 104 7.32 1.87 -0.01
C GLN A 104 6.22 1.27 -0.89
N MET A 105 5.38 0.39 -0.34
CA MET A 105 4.22 -0.14 -1.03
C MET A 105 3.17 0.95 -1.31
N ARG A 106 2.88 1.84 -0.34
CA ARG A 106 1.94 2.95 -0.54
C ARG A 106 2.41 3.90 -1.66
N ASP A 107 3.71 4.09 -1.81
CA ASP A 107 4.32 4.90 -2.87
C ASP A 107 4.18 4.30 -4.28
N LEU A 108 3.84 3.00 -4.40
CA LEU A 108 3.57 2.36 -5.69
C LEU A 108 2.19 2.72 -6.26
N ASP A 109 1.24 3.16 -5.42
CA ASP A 109 -0.08 3.52 -5.92
C ASP A 109 -0.02 4.80 -6.77
N PRO A 110 -0.80 4.87 -7.87
CA PRO A 110 -0.88 6.08 -8.67
C PRO A 110 -1.28 7.27 -7.79
N PRO A 111 -0.63 8.43 -7.95
CA PRO A 111 -1.02 9.62 -7.21
C PRO A 111 -2.50 9.91 -7.48
N PRO A 112 -3.27 10.31 -6.45
CA PRO A 112 -4.69 10.58 -6.61
C PRO A 112 -4.90 11.60 -7.73
N ALA A 113 -5.88 11.33 -8.60
CA ALA A 113 -6.15 12.16 -9.76
C ALA A 113 -6.29 13.64 -9.31
N PRO A 114 -5.63 14.59 -9.99
CA PRO A 114 -5.73 15.99 -9.65
C PRO A 114 -7.18 16.44 -9.56
N ARG A 115 -7.54 17.19 -8.52
CA ARG A 115 -8.92 17.64 -8.22
C ARG A 115 -9.63 18.30 -9.42
N TRP A 116 -8.88 18.89 -10.36
CA TRP A 116 -9.41 19.46 -11.59
C TRP A 116 -9.95 18.38 -12.56
N GLN A 117 -9.34 17.20 -12.63
CA GLN A 117 -9.81 16.10 -13.49
C GLN A 117 -11.15 15.57 -12.98
N THR A 118 -11.32 15.44 -11.66
CA THR A 118 -12.60 15.07 -11.04
C THR A 118 -13.67 16.13 -11.28
N GLN A 119 -13.33 17.42 -11.17
CA GLN A 119 -14.25 18.51 -11.48
C GLN A 119 -14.66 18.53 -12.95
N VAL A 120 -13.73 18.28 -13.88
CA VAL A 120 -14.02 18.21 -15.32
C VAL A 120 -14.87 16.99 -15.65
N ALA A 121 -14.54 15.81 -15.10
CA ALA A 121 -15.35 14.61 -15.27
C ALA A 121 -16.77 14.81 -14.73
N HIS A 122 -16.91 15.42 -13.55
CA HIS A 122 -18.22 15.75 -12.97
C HIS A 122 -18.97 16.78 -13.81
N TYR A 123 -18.28 17.80 -14.33
CA TYR A 123 -18.87 18.80 -15.22
C TYR A 123 -19.41 18.16 -16.51
N TYR A 124 -18.63 17.30 -17.17
CA TYR A 124 -19.10 16.63 -18.39
C TYR A 124 -20.15 15.55 -18.13
N ALA A 125 -20.11 14.90 -16.96
CA ALA A 125 -21.15 13.96 -16.54
C ALA A 125 -22.47 14.65 -16.15
N SER A 126 -22.41 15.88 -15.66
CA SER A 126 -23.59 16.70 -15.30
C SER A 126 -24.01 17.68 -16.40
N ALA A 127 -23.26 17.75 -17.50
CA ALA A 127 -23.61 18.60 -18.62
C ALA A 127 -24.89 18.09 -19.29
N PRO A 128 -25.90 18.95 -19.53
CA PRO A 128 -27.11 18.54 -20.22
C PRO A 128 -26.74 18.08 -21.63
N GLN A 129 -27.02 16.81 -21.95
CA GLN A 129 -26.96 16.30 -23.31
C GLN A 129 -27.94 17.10 -24.16
N ARG A 130 -27.42 18.08 -24.90
CA ARG A 130 -28.20 18.75 -25.95
C ARG A 130 -28.62 17.68 -26.94
N ARG A 131 -29.93 17.40 -27.00
CA ARG A 131 -30.51 16.63 -28.10
C ARG A 131 -30.17 17.37 -29.40
N PRO A 132 -29.62 16.69 -30.42
CA PRO A 132 -29.56 17.26 -31.76
C PRO A 132 -31.00 17.33 -32.27
N GLY A 133 -31.65 18.47 -32.10
CA GLY A 133 -33.06 18.66 -32.46
C GLY A 133 -33.58 20.08 -32.26
N ASP A 134 -33.12 20.81 -31.25
CA ASP A 134 -33.53 22.20 -31.05
C ASP A 134 -32.46 23.16 -31.54
N ALA A 135 -32.56 23.51 -32.83
CA ALA A 135 -31.98 24.74 -33.32
C ALA A 135 -32.73 25.91 -32.67
N SER A 136 -32.07 26.60 -31.73
CA SER A 136 -32.45 27.95 -31.31
C SER A 136 -31.23 28.87 -31.48
N PRO A 137 -31.45 30.13 -31.88
CA PRO A 137 -30.49 30.91 -32.64
C PRO A 137 -29.29 31.36 -31.80
N ALA A 138 -28.17 31.56 -32.49
CA ALA A 138 -26.90 32.01 -31.93
C ALA A 138 -27.06 33.29 -31.09
N PRO A 139 -26.41 33.38 -29.92
CA PRO A 139 -26.14 34.67 -29.31
C PRO A 139 -25.05 35.38 -30.14
N ASP A 140 -25.33 36.63 -30.54
CA ASP A 140 -24.38 37.52 -31.18
C ASP A 140 -23.09 37.60 -30.35
N LEU A 141 -22.01 37.07 -30.91
CA LEU A 141 -20.66 37.34 -30.43
C LEU A 141 -20.26 38.75 -30.90
N PRO A 142 -19.87 39.67 -30.00
CA PRO A 142 -19.14 40.85 -30.41
C PRO A 142 -17.80 40.41 -31.04
N GLY A 143 -17.53 40.93 -32.23
CA GLY A 143 -16.42 40.51 -33.09
C GLY A 143 -15.03 40.65 -32.46
N PRO A 144 -14.03 39.95 -33.00
CA PRO A 144 -12.67 39.98 -32.48
C PRO A 144 -12.06 41.39 -32.61
N PRO A 145 -11.32 41.88 -31.59
CA PRO A 145 -10.56 43.11 -31.75
C PRO A 145 -9.49 42.92 -32.83
N ALA A 146 -9.48 43.85 -33.78
CA ALA A 146 -8.54 43.90 -34.90
C ALA A 146 -7.10 43.79 -34.43
N ALA A 147 -6.35 42.87 -35.05
CA ALA A 147 -4.90 42.83 -34.96
C ALA A 147 -4.34 44.18 -35.44
N GLN A 148 -3.76 44.95 -34.51
CA GLN A 148 -3.02 46.16 -34.86
C GLN A 148 -1.72 45.73 -35.56
N VAL A 149 -1.73 45.90 -36.88
CA VAL A 149 -0.57 45.78 -37.75
C VAL A 149 0.30 47.01 -37.53
N HIS A 150 1.41 46.88 -36.81
CA HIS A 150 2.43 47.93 -36.79
C HIS A 150 3.30 47.81 -38.06
N PRO A 151 3.45 48.89 -38.85
CA PRO A 151 4.17 48.85 -40.12
C PRO A 151 5.69 48.74 -39.93
N LYS A 152 6.31 47.99 -40.86
CA LYS A 152 7.75 47.89 -41.08
C LYS A 152 8.34 49.25 -41.51
N HIS A 153 9.46 49.63 -40.90
CA HIS A 153 10.48 50.47 -41.56
C HIS A 153 11.89 49.94 -41.17
N THR A 154 12.52 49.25 -42.11
CA THR A 154 13.98 49.04 -42.26
C THR A 154 14.62 50.34 -42.84
N PRO A 155 15.97 50.55 -42.94
CA PRO A 155 17.10 49.59 -42.82
C PRO A 155 18.43 50.09 -42.16
N GLN A 156 19.42 49.16 -42.07
CA GLN A 156 20.89 49.34 -42.13
C GLN A 156 21.61 49.91 -40.88
N ALA A 157 22.85 49.54 -40.51
CA ALA A 157 23.98 49.00 -41.29
C ALA A 157 24.93 48.07 -40.50
N ARG A 158 25.75 47.35 -41.28
CA ARG A 158 26.90 46.48 -40.97
C ARG A 158 27.87 47.06 -39.94
N HIS A 159 28.59 46.19 -39.21
CA HIS A 159 30.03 45.99 -39.41
C HIS A 159 30.52 44.67 -38.80
N HIS A 160 31.22 43.90 -39.64
CA HIS A 160 32.07 42.80 -39.26
C HIS A 160 33.31 43.31 -38.54
N ARG A 161 33.76 42.61 -37.50
CA ARG A 161 35.15 42.15 -37.42
C ARG A 161 35.24 40.93 -36.51
#